data_AF-A0A945EDG5-F1
#
_entry.id   AF-A0A945EDG5-F1
#
_cell.length_a   1.000
_cell.length_b   1.000
_cell.length_c   1.000
_cell.angle_alpha   90.00
_cell.angle_beta   90.00
_cell.angle_gamma   90.00
#
_symmetry.space_group_name_H-M   'P 1'
#
loop_
_entity.id
_entity.type
_entity.pdbx_description
1 polymer ?
#
loop_
_entity_poly.entity_id
_entity_poly.type
_entity_poly.pdbx_seq_one_letter_code
_entity_poly.pdbx_strand_id
1 'polypeptide(L)' 'LGNITIIHRVGDLDINDQIVLVVTTSKHRKSAFEACEFIMDYLKTQAPFWKKEHTTTQSKWVEAKSSDKTQANRWS' A
#
# COMPACT_ATOMS: atom_id res chain seq x y z
N LEU A 1 16.27 10.06 -7.27
CA LEU A 1 16.03 9.25 -6.05
C LEU A 1 17.30 8.45 -5.76
N GLY A 2 17.51 8.06 -4.50
CA GLY A 2 18.52 7.08 -4.13
C GLY A 2 17.93 5.66 -4.11
N ASN A 3 18.34 4.85 -3.14
CA ASN A 3 17.81 3.51 -2.91
C ASN A 3 16.31 3.55 -2.54
N ILE A 4 15.61 2.50 -2.98
CA ILE A 4 14.19 2.25 -2.71
C ILE A 4 14.06 0.79 -2.26
N THR A 5 13.24 0.53 -1.24
CA THR A 5 12.94 -0.82 -0.77
C THR A 5 11.44 -0.96 -0.53
N ILE A 6 10.87 -2.03 -1.08
CA ILE A 6 9.45 -2.36 -0.94
C ILE A 6 9.35 -3.79 -0.44
N ILE A 7 8.67 -3.99 0.68
CA ILE A 7 8.38 -5.31 1.24
C ILE A 7 6.87 -5.39 1.45
N HIS A 8 6.23 -6.40 0.87
CA HIS A 8 4.80 -6.64 1.04
C HIS A 8 4.59 -8.09 1.49
N ARG A 9 3.94 -8.27 2.65
CA ARG A 9 3.60 -9.58 3.19
C ARG A 9 2.33 -10.14 2.54
N VAL A 10 2.19 -11.45 2.56
CA VAL A 10 1.02 -12.22 2.09
C VAL A 10 0.75 -13.37 3.06
N GLY A 11 -0.42 -14.00 2.93
CA GLY A 11 -0.88 -15.05 3.83
C GLY A 11 -1.76 -14.50 4.96
N ASP A 12 -1.90 -15.28 6.02
CA ASP A 12 -2.70 -14.92 7.18
C ASP A 12 -1.98 -13.84 8.00
N LEU A 13 -2.70 -12.77 8.33
CA LEU A 13 -2.20 -11.62 9.06
C LEU A 13 -3.21 -11.25 10.14
N ASP A 14 -2.74 -11.19 11.38
CA ASP A 14 -3.56 -10.80 12.52
C ASP A 14 -3.79 -9.29 12.59
N ILE A 15 -4.70 -8.88 13.47
CA ILE A 15 -4.94 -7.46 13.73
C ILE A 15 -3.64 -6.83 14.26
N ASN A 16 -3.26 -5.70 13.69
CA ASN A 16 -2.03 -4.94 13.95
C ASN A 16 -0.73 -5.51 13.36
N ASP A 17 -0.78 -6.59 12.58
CA ASP A 17 0.40 -7.05 11.84
C ASP A 17 0.86 -6.02 10.81
N GLN A 18 2.19 -5.84 10.71
CA GLN A 18 2.78 -5.04 9.64
C GLN A 18 2.53 -5.75 8.29
N ILE A 19 1.94 -5.04 7.32
CA ILE A 19 1.59 -5.63 6.02
C ILE A 19 2.55 -5.21 4.91
N VAL A 20 2.95 -3.94 4.91
CA VAL A 20 3.77 -3.35 3.85
C VAL A 20 4.76 -2.34 4.42
N LEU A 21 5.96 -2.34 3.86
CA LEU A 21 7.01 -1.35 4.11
C LEU A 21 7.46 -0.75 2.79
N VAL A 22 7.50 0.58 2.73
CA VAL A 22 8.10 1.34 1.62
C VAL A 22 9.13 2.29 2.21
N VAL A 23 10.37 2.19 1.73
CA VAL A 23 11.48 3.07 2.12
C VAL A 23 12.02 3.73 0.86
N THR A 24 12.15 5.05 0.89
CA THR A 24 12.75 5.85 -0.18
C THR A 24 13.87 6.72 0.38
N THR A 25 14.89 6.96 -0.42
CA THR A 25 15.98 7.88 -0.06
C THR A 25 16.15 8.94 -1.14
N SER A 26 16.56 10.14 -0.73
CA SER A 26 16.82 11.26 -1.63
C SER A 26 17.77 12.26 -0.98
N LYS A 27 18.48 13.04 -1.80
CA LYS A 27 19.28 14.19 -1.35
C LYS A 27 18.44 15.28 -0.69
N HIS A 28 17.18 15.44 -1.14
CA HIS A 28 16.24 16.40 -0.58
C HIS A 28 15.02 15.67 -0.04
N ARG A 29 14.66 15.97 1.21
CA ARG A 29 13.57 15.30 1.94
C ARG A 29 12.24 15.30 1.18
N LYS A 30 11.91 16.40 0.50
CA LYS A 30 10.65 16.55 -0.24
C LYS A 30 10.47 15.45 -1.28
N SER A 31 11.51 15.19 -2.09
CA SER A 31 11.45 14.12 -3.10
C SER A 31 11.42 12.71 -2.50
N ALA A 32 11.97 12.50 -1.31
CA ALA A 32 11.83 11.21 -0.62
C ALA A 32 10.38 10.98 -0.18
N PHE A 33 9.76 11.98 0.45
CA PHE A 33 8.37 11.91 0.86
C PHE A 33 7.43 11.72 -0.33
N GLU A 34 7.55 12.55 -1.37
CA GLU A 34 6.70 12.46 -2.58
C GLU A 34 6.82 11.08 -3.25
N ALA A 35 8.03 10.53 -3.37
CA ALA A 35 8.21 9.21 -3.96
C ALA A 35 7.62 8.09 -3.10
N CYS A 36 7.74 8.16 -1.77
CA CYS A 36 7.15 7.18 -0.87
C CYS A 36 5.62 7.20 -0.98
N GLU A 37 5.06 8.41 -1.03
CA GLU A 37 3.61 8.64 -1.16
C GLU A 37 3.08 8.12 -2.51
N PHE A 38 3.77 8.45 -3.60
CA PHE A 38 3.46 7.94 -4.94
C PHE A 38 3.43 6.41 -4.98
N ILE A 39 4.47 5.76 -4.44
CA ILE A 39 4.57 4.29 -4.42
C ILE A 39 3.40 3.69 -3.64
N MET A 40 3.05 4.26 -2.48
CA MET A 40 1.94 3.76 -1.66
C MET A 40 0.59 3.87 -2.38
N ASP A 41 0.29 5.00 -3.01
CA ASP A 41 -0.96 5.17 -3.78
C ASP A 41 -1.05 4.22 -4.96
N TYR A 42 0.08 4.03 -5.67
CA TYR A 42 0.14 3.13 -6.80
C TYR A 42 -0.01 1.67 -6.37
N LEU A 43 0.62 1.26 -5.27
CA LEU A 43 0.47 -0.08 -4.69
C LEU A 43 -0.98 -0.37 -4.28
N LYS A 44 -1.70 0.60 -3.74
CA LYS A 44 -3.10 0.41 -3.32
C LYS A 44 -4.10 0.31 -4.46
N THR A 45 -3.72 0.74 -5.67
CA THR A 45 -4.64 0.80 -6.81
C THR A 45 -4.30 -0.16 -7.93
N GLN A 46 -3.01 -0.42 -8.18
CA GLN A 46 -2.54 -1.18 -9.34
C GLN A 46 -1.95 -2.54 -8.98
N ALA A 47 -1.51 -2.75 -7.74
CA ALA A 47 -0.96 -4.04 -7.36
C ALA A 47 -2.09 -5.07 -7.16
N PRO A 48 -1.98 -6.27 -7.75
CA PRO A 48 -3.04 -7.28 -7.72
C PRO A 48 -3.08 -8.00 -6.36
N PHE A 49 -3.68 -7.34 -5.36
CA PHE A 49 -3.90 -7.91 -4.03
C PHE A 49 -5.40 -8.03 -3.74
N TRP A 50 -5.78 -9.13 -3.10
CA TRP A 50 -7.13 -9.34 -2.59
C TRP A 50 -7.06 -9.59 -1.09
N LYS A 51 -7.85 -8.85 -0.31
CA LYS A 51 -7.94 -9.02 1.13
C LYS A 51 -9.21 -9.81 1.46
N LYS A 52 -9.05 -10.95 2.13
CA LYS A 52 -10.16 -11.70 2.71
C LYS A 52 -10.17 -11.51 4.21
N GLU A 53 -11.28 -11.06 4.76
CA GLU A 53 -11.47 -10.88 6.19
C GLU A 53 -12.18 -12.12 6.75
N HIS A 54 -11.62 -12.70 7.80
CA HIS A 54 -12.17 -13.84 8.52
C HIS A 54 -12.74 -13.35 9.85
N THR A 55 -14.02 -13.64 10.11
CA THR A 55 -14.66 -13.44 11.41
C THR A 55 -15.03 -14.80 12.00
N THR A 56 -15.49 -14.82 13.24
CA THR A 56 -15.94 -16.05 13.92
C THR A 56 -17.10 -16.76 13.21
N THR A 57 -17.84 -16.06 12.35
CA THR A 57 -19.06 -16.56 11.71
C THR A 57 -19.02 -16.58 10.18
N GLN A 58 -18.11 -15.82 9.55
CA GLN A 58 -18.09 -15.70 8.09
C GLN A 58 -16.70 -15.30 7.57
N SER A 59 -16.48 -15.47 6.27
CA SER A 59 -15.33 -14.90 5.58
C SER A 59 -15.80 -14.11 4.36
N LYS A 60 -15.33 -12.86 4.22
CA LYS A 60 -15.75 -11.96 3.14
C LYS A 60 -14.55 -11.38 2.43
N TRP A 61 -14.66 -11.18 1.12
CA TRP A 61 -13.70 -10.39 0.37
C TRP A 61 -13.93 -8.91 0.66
N VAL A 62 -12.84 -8.17 0.90
CA VAL A 62 -12.89 -6.73 1.14
C VAL A 62 -12.81 -6.02 -0.20
N GLU A 63 -13.78 -5.15 -0.47
CA GLU A 63 -13.81 -4.35 -1.68
C GLU A 63 -12.72 -3.27 -1.66
N ALA A 64 -12.21 -2.96 -2.85
CA ALA A 64 -11.30 -1.84 -3.04
C ALA A 64 -12.02 -0.51 -2.74
N LYS A 65 -11.35 0.40 -2.06
CA LYS A 65 -11.95 1.70 -1.71
C LYS A 65 -11.87 2.65 -2.90
N SER A 66 -12.94 3.40 -3.13
CA SER A 66 -12.97 4.46 -4.16
C SER A 66 -11.98 5.60 -3.85
N SER A 67 -11.71 5.87 -2.57
CA SER A 67 -10.73 6.86 -2.13
C SER A 67 -9.31 6.59 -2.64
N ASP A 68 -8.92 5.32 -2.76
CA ASP A 68 -7.58 4.94 -3.19
C ASP A 68 -7.37 5.34 -4.67
N LYS A 69 -8.42 5.20 -5.50
CA LYS A 69 -8.40 5.66 -6.90
C LYS A 69 -8.24 7.18 -7.00
N THR A 70 -8.95 7.94 -6.16
CA THR A 70 -8.83 9.40 -6.12
C THR A 70 -7.42 9.83 -5.76
N GLN A 71 -6.80 9.18 -4.76
CA GLN A 71 -5.43 9.46 -4.36
C GLN A 71 -4.43 9.15 -5.49
N ALA A 72 -4.59 8.04 -6.21
CA ALA A 72 -3.72 7.71 -7.33
C ALA A 72 -3.85 8.71 -8.51
N ASN A 73 -5.05 9.23 -8.76
CA ASN A 73 -5.28 10.17 -9.86
C ASN A 73 -4.52 11.50 -9.71
N ARG A 74 -4.09 11.88 -8.50
CA ARG A 74 -3.32 13.13 -8.30
C ARG A 74 -1.95 13.13 -8.98
N TRP A 75 -1.49 11.96 -9.41
CA TRP A 75 -0.20 11.75 -10.06
C TRP A 75 -0.30 11.69 -11.59
N SER A 76 -1.49 11.96 -12.16
CA SER A 76 -1.78 11.90 -13.61
C SER A 76 -1.78 13.29 -14.23
#